data_AF-A0A3D2ALB0-F1
#
_entry.id   AF-A0A3D2ALB0-F1
#
_cell.length_a   1.000
_cell.length_b   1.000
_cell.length_c   1.000
_cell.angle_alpha   90.00
_cell.angle_beta   90.00
_cell.angle_gamma   90.00
#
_symmetry.space_group_name_H-M   'P 1'
#
loop_
_entity.id
_entity.type
_entity.pdbx_description
1 polymer ?
#
loop_
_entity_poly.entity_id
_entity_poly.type
_entity_poly.pdbx_seq_one_letter_code
_entity_poly.pdbx_strand_id
1 'polypeptide(L)'
;MKDLSQNFNLWFKRASLQAERYAMVLGFLLLTMLVITAQAVVYGSFQARGYINHLHQLEKDRNEMQVEWGQLLLEQSAWGSHSRVETTVVEQLQMAVPPAQDIILVGRP
;
A
#
# COMPACT_ATOMS: atom_id res chain seq x y z
N MET A 1 19.16 30.23 71.00
CA MET A 1 19.22 30.65 69.58
C MET A 1 19.86 29.61 68.65
N LYS A 2 20.82 28.78 69.10
CA LYS A 2 21.46 27.73 68.27
C LYS A 2 20.52 26.59 67.87
N ASP A 3 19.57 26.20 68.72
CA ASP A 3 18.58 25.16 68.40
C ASP A 3 17.66 25.53 67.23
N LEU A 4 17.32 26.81 67.09
CA LEU A 4 16.45 27.28 66.00
C LEU A 4 17.13 27.09 64.64
N SER A 5 18.43 27.40 64.56
CA SER A 5 19.23 27.21 63.34
C SER A 5 19.45 25.72 63.04
N GLN A 6 19.67 24.88 64.05
CA GLN A 6 19.83 23.44 63.87
C GLN A 6 18.55 22.76 63.39
N ASN A 7 17.39 23.10 63.96
CA ASN A 7 16.10 22.58 63.51
C ASN A 7 15.75 23.03 62.09
N PHE A 8 16.06 24.28 61.75
CA PHE A 8 15.83 24.80 60.40
C PHE A 8 16.65 24.01 59.37
N ASN A 9 17.96 23.81 59.62
CA ASN A 9 18.80 23.00 58.74
C ASN A 9 18.36 21.54 58.61
N LEU A 10 17.88 20.92 59.69
CA LEU A 10 17.33 19.57 59.65
C LEU A 10 16.04 19.48 58.84
N TRP A 11 15.20 20.51 58.92
CA TRP A 11 13.98 20.61 58.10
C TRP A 11 14.32 20.75 56.61
N PHE A 12 15.24 21.64 56.24
CA PHE A 12 15.70 21.78 54.84
C PHE A 12 16.34 20.51 54.29
N LYS A 13 17.19 19.86 55.10
CA LYS A 13 17.85 18.61 54.69
C LYS A 13 16.85 17.48 54.47
N ARG A 14 15.80 17.39 55.27
CA ARG A 14 14.71 16.41 55.08
C ARG A 14 13.85 16.74 53.86
N ALA A 15 13.55 18.03 53.64
CA ALA A 15 12.78 18.48 52.49
C ALA A 15 13.52 18.25 51.16
N SER A 16 14.84 18.51 51.10
CA SER A 16 15.63 18.26 49.88
C SER A 16 15.82 16.77 49.60
N LEU A 17 16.06 15.94 50.63
CA LEU A 17 16.17 14.48 50.48
C LEU A 17 14.87 13.83 49.99
N GLN A 18 13.70 14.36 50.39
CA GLN A 18 12.42 13.90 49.85
C GLN A 18 12.27 14.24 48.37
N ALA A 19 12.65 15.46 47.96
CA ALA A 19 12.60 15.86 46.56
C ALA A 19 13.51 14.99 45.66
N GLU A 20 14.73 14.67 46.11
CA GLU A 20 15.63 13.82 45.33
C GLU A 20 15.11 12.38 45.17
N ARG A 21 14.47 11.83 46.22
CA ARG A 21 13.86 10.50 46.14
C ARG A 21 12.73 10.44 45.12
N TYR A 22 11.86 11.46 45.07
CA TYR A 22 10.78 11.52 44.07
C TYR A 22 11.32 11.70 42.65
N ALA A 23 12.36 12.54 42.47
CA ALA A 23 13.01 12.73 41.18
C ALA A 23 13.64 11.43 40.66
N MET A 24 14.28 10.64 41.53
CA MET A 24 14.88 9.36 41.15
C MET A 24 13.84 8.31 40.76
N VAL A 25 12.73 8.23 41.48
CA VAL A 25 11.62 7.31 41.15
C VAL A 25 10.96 7.72 39.84
N LEU A 26 10.69 9.01 39.64
CA LEU A 26 10.14 9.52 38.37
C LEU A 26 11.09 9.26 37.20
N GLY A 27 12.39 9.51 37.38
CA GLY A 27 13.40 9.24 36.36
C GLY A 27 13.44 7.76 35.96
N PHE A 28 13.42 6.86 36.95
CA PHE A 28 13.38 5.42 36.68
C PHE A 28 12.08 5.01 35.96
N LEU A 29 10.93 5.53 36.39
CA LEU A 29 9.63 5.25 35.77
C LEU A 29 9.63 5.70 34.30
N LEU A 30 10.07 6.94 34.03
CA LEU A 30 10.17 7.45 32.66
C LEU A 30 11.12 6.64 31.79
N LEU A 31 12.27 6.21 32.33
CA LEU A 31 13.22 5.36 31.62
C LEU A 31 12.58 4.01 31.26
N THR A 32 11.91 3.37 32.21
CA THR A 32 11.21 2.10 31.93
C THR A 32 10.12 2.26 30.88
N MET A 33 9.35 3.34 30.95
CA MET A 33 8.30 3.65 29.99
C MET A 33 8.86 3.91 28.58
N LEU A 34 10.00 4.61 28.49
CA LEU A 34 10.72 4.84 27.25
C LEU A 34 11.18 3.52 26.61
N VAL A 35 11.78 2.62 27.39
CA VAL A 35 12.26 1.31 26.91
C VAL A 35 11.09 0.46 26.42
N ILE A 36 9.99 0.41 27.18
CA ILE A 36 8.78 -0.32 26.78
C ILE A 36 8.23 0.24 25.46
N THR A 37 8.18 1.57 25.33
CA THR A 37 7.68 2.22 24.12
C THR A 37 8.57 1.92 22.91
N ALA A 38 9.90 1.99 23.09
CA ALA A 38 10.85 1.65 22.03
C ALA A 38 10.66 0.20 21.56
N GLN A 39 10.52 -0.74 22.50
CA GLN A 39 10.29 -2.15 22.19
C GLN A 39 8.95 -2.37 21.48
N ALA A 40 7.88 -1.69 21.91
CA ALA A 40 6.56 -1.76 21.30
C ALA A 40 6.57 -1.26 19.85
N VAL A 41 7.27 -0.16 19.57
CA VAL A 41 7.44 0.37 18.20
C VAL A 41 8.16 -0.64 17.30
N VAL A 42 9.25 -1.24 17.79
CA VAL A 42 10.00 -2.26 17.03
C VAL A 42 9.11 -3.48 16.74
N TYR A 43 8.37 -3.96 17.75
CA TYR A 43 7.46 -5.08 17.59
C TYR A 43 6.34 -4.78 16.59
N GLY A 44 5.74 -3.58 16.66
CA GLY A 44 4.75 -3.12 15.70
C GLY A 44 5.28 -3.09 14.27
N SER A 45 6.50 -2.58 14.07
CA SER A 45 7.16 -2.59 12.75
C SER A 45 7.41 -4.00 12.24
N PHE A 46 7.83 -4.93 13.11
CA PHE A 46 8.04 -6.32 12.74
C PHE A 46 6.74 -6.99 12.27
N GLN A 47 5.65 -6.83 13.01
CA GLN A 47 4.34 -7.36 12.63
C GLN A 47 3.84 -6.74 11.32
N ALA A 48 4.02 -5.42 11.16
CA ALA A 48 3.64 -4.73 9.93
C ALA A 48 4.34 -5.32 8.69
N ARG A 49 5.61 -5.71 8.79
CA ARG A 49 6.33 -6.38 7.69
C ARG A 49 5.66 -7.70 7.29
N GLY A 50 5.15 -8.47 8.25
CA GLY A 50 4.42 -9.70 7.97
C GLY A 50 3.14 -9.45 7.17
N TYR A 51 2.31 -8.50 7.63
CA TYR A 51 1.06 -8.14 6.95
C TYR A 51 1.29 -7.55 5.56
N ILE A 52 2.29 -6.68 5.40
CA ILE A 52 2.64 -6.08 4.11
C ILE A 52 3.12 -7.15 3.14
N ASN A 53 3.95 -8.10 3.58
CA ASN A 53 4.39 -9.20 2.73
C ASN A 53 3.21 -10.04 2.25
N HIS A 54 2.25 -10.33 3.13
CA HIS A 54 1.06 -11.08 2.73
C HIS A 54 0.21 -10.30 1.71
N LEU A 55 -0.02 -9.01 1.96
CA LEU A 55 -0.70 -8.13 1.01
C LEU A 55 -0.02 -8.14 -0.35
N HIS A 56 1.31 -7.98 -0.38
CA HIS A 56 2.08 -7.98 -1.62
C HIS A 56 2.02 -9.33 -2.37
N GLN A 57 1.92 -10.46 -1.67
CA GLN A 57 1.70 -11.75 -2.34
C GLN A 57 0.35 -11.78 -3.05
N LEU A 58 -0.73 -11.39 -2.37
CA LEU A 58 -2.06 -11.34 -2.97
C LEU A 58 -2.14 -10.35 -4.14
N GLU A 59 -1.49 -9.19 -4.02
CA GLU A 59 -1.41 -8.21 -5.11
C GLU A 59 -0.66 -8.75 -6.31
N LYS A 60 0.41 -9.52 -6.07
CA LYS A 60 1.18 -10.16 -7.14
C LYS A 60 0.33 -11.19 -7.88
N ASP A 61 -0.34 -12.08 -7.16
CA ASP A 61 -1.21 -13.10 -7.76
C ASP A 61 -2.32 -12.45 -8.60
N ARG A 62 -2.96 -11.40 -8.06
CA ARG A 62 -3.97 -10.62 -8.79
C ARG A 62 -3.41 -9.99 -10.06
N ASN A 63 -2.21 -9.42 -10.00
CA ASN A 63 -1.57 -8.80 -11.16
C ASN A 63 -1.23 -9.84 -12.24
N GLU A 64 -0.76 -11.03 -11.85
CA GLU A 64 -0.50 -12.13 -12.79
C GLU A 64 -1.79 -12.54 -13.54
N MET A 65 -2.90 -12.71 -12.82
CA MET A 65 -4.21 -12.99 -13.44
C MET A 65 -4.68 -11.86 -14.35
N GLN A 66 -4.43 -10.60 -13.99
CA GLN A 66 -4.81 -9.46 -14.81
C GLN A 66 -4.00 -9.40 -16.12
N VAL A 67 -2.73 -9.80 -16.09
CA VAL A 67 -1.89 -9.91 -17.29
C VAL A 67 -2.44 -11.00 -18.21
N GLU A 68 -2.73 -12.19 -17.66
CA GLU A 68 -3.31 -13.30 -18.43
C GLU A 68 -4.65 -12.90 -19.06
N TRP A 69 -5.54 -12.25 -18.29
CA TRP A 69 -6.79 -11.73 -18.80
C TRP A 69 -6.58 -10.73 -19.95
N GLY A 70 -5.60 -9.84 -19.82
CA GLY A 70 -5.24 -8.91 -20.88
C GLY A 70 -4.78 -9.62 -22.16
N GLN A 71 -3.98 -10.68 -22.03
CA GLN A 71 -3.55 -11.50 -23.17
C GLN A 71 -4.74 -12.19 -23.84
N LEU A 72 -5.62 -12.82 -23.07
CA LEU A 72 -6.83 -13.47 -23.58
C LEU A 72 -7.77 -12.48 -24.28
N LEU A 73 -7.90 -11.26 -23.75
CA LEU A 73 -8.71 -10.21 -24.37
C LEU A 73 -8.13 -9.78 -25.72
N LEU A 74 -6.79 -9.67 -25.82
CA LEU A 74 -6.11 -9.38 -27.08
C LEU A 74 -6.31 -10.50 -28.08
N GLU A 75 -6.17 -11.77 -27.66
CA GLU A 75 -6.47 -12.94 -28.49
C GLU A 75 -7.92 -12.89 -29.00
N GLN A 76 -8.90 -12.64 -28.11
CA GLN A 76 -10.30 -12.53 -28.49
C GLN A 76 -10.55 -11.38 -29.48
N SER A 77 -9.92 -10.23 -29.29
CA SER A 77 -10.06 -9.09 -30.19
C SER A 77 -9.47 -9.35 -31.59
N ALA A 78 -8.38 -10.11 -31.67
CA ALA A 78 -7.77 -10.53 -32.94
C ALA A 78 -8.67 -11.53 -33.69
N TRP A 79 -9.34 -12.43 -32.99
CA TRP A 79 -10.27 -13.39 -33.59
C TRP A 79 -11.58 -12.72 -34.04
N GLY A 80 -12.01 -11.68 -33.32
CA GLY A 80 -13.19 -10.87 -33.63
C GLY A 80 -13.03 -9.96 -34.85
N SER A 81 -11.82 -9.45 -35.11
CA SER A 81 -11.58 -8.54 -36.25
C SER A 81 -11.40 -9.26 -37.59
N HIS A 82 -10.86 -10.49 -37.59
CA HIS A 82 -10.44 -11.14 -38.84
C HIS A 82 -11.39 -12.22 -39.39
N SER A 83 -12.17 -12.93 -38.56
CA SER A 83 -12.74 -14.22 -39.00
C SER A 83 -14.26 -14.30 -39.20
N ARG A 84 -15.06 -13.27 -38.91
CA ARG A 84 -16.54 -13.39 -39.00
C ARG A 84 -17.23 -12.41 -39.93
N VAL A 85 -16.65 -11.25 -40.21
CA VAL A 85 -17.30 -10.27 -41.10
C VAL A 85 -16.97 -10.54 -42.56
N GLU A 86 -15.73 -10.92 -42.90
CA GLU A 86 -15.36 -11.24 -44.29
C GLU A 86 -15.98 -12.55 -44.79
N THR A 87 -15.89 -13.64 -44.03
CA THR A 87 -16.42 -14.96 -44.43
C THR A 87 -17.94 -14.97 -44.55
N THR A 88 -18.66 -14.33 -43.63
CA THR A 88 -20.13 -14.24 -43.70
C THR A 88 -20.59 -13.43 -44.92
N VAL A 89 -19.85 -12.39 -45.30
CA VAL A 89 -20.17 -11.55 -46.46
C VAL A 89 -19.79 -12.24 -47.79
N VAL A 90 -18.68 -12.98 -47.83
CA VAL A 90 -18.27 -13.74 -49.03
C VAL A 90 -19.17 -14.96 -49.26
N GLU A 91 -19.51 -15.72 -48.22
CA GLU A 91 -20.33 -16.95 -48.35
C GLU A 91 -21.83 -16.67 -48.51
N GLN A 92 -22.39 -15.70 -47.80
CA GLN A 92 -23.84 -15.44 -47.88
C GLN A 92 -24.23 -14.41 -48.95
N LEU A 93 -23.34 -13.47 -49.32
CA LEU A 93 -23.67 -12.43 -50.30
C LEU A 93 -22.96 -12.59 -51.66
N GLN A 94 -22.16 -13.65 -51.89
CA GLN A 94 -21.40 -13.84 -53.14
C GLN A 94 -20.63 -12.57 -53.57
N MET A 95 -20.16 -11.77 -52.62
CA MET A 95 -19.43 -10.54 -52.93
C MET A 95 -18.00 -10.89 -53.34
N ALA A 96 -17.74 -10.85 -54.65
CA ALA A 96 -16.38 -10.76 -55.20
C ALA A 96 -16.04 -9.28 -55.41
N VAL A 97 -14.78 -8.90 -55.13
CA VAL A 97 -14.27 -7.56 -55.45
C VAL A 97 -14.29 -7.40 -56.97
N PRO A 98 -15.11 -6.51 -57.54
CA PRO A 98 -15.22 -6.36 -58.98
C PRO A 98 -13.89 -5.85 -59.56
N PRO A 99 -13.45 -6.36 -60.72
CA PRO A 99 -12.26 -5.85 -61.38
C PRO A 99 -12.45 -4.37 -61.73
N ALA A 100 -11.37 -3.59 -61.72
CA ALA A 100 -11.37 -2.13 -61.86
C ALA A 100 -12.12 -1.56 -63.10
N GLN A 101 -12.44 -2.42 -64.05
CA GLN A 101 -13.20 -2.16 -65.28
C GLN A 101 -14.71 -1.89 -65.03
N ASP A 102 -15.27 -2.30 -63.88
CA ASP A 102 -16.70 -2.10 -63.56
C ASP A 102 -16.97 -0.95 -62.56
N ILE A 103 -15.93 -0.15 -62.23
CA ILE A 103 -16.06 0.96 -61.28
C ILE A 103 -16.49 2.23 -62.03
N ILE A 104 -17.79 2.53 -62.02
CA ILE A 104 -18.34 3.81 -62.50
C ILE A 104 -18.46 4.81 -61.35
N LEU A 105 -17.65 5.87 -61.41
CA LEU A 105 -17.64 6.94 -60.42
C LEU A 105 -18.74 7.97 -60.76
N VAL A 106 -19.85 7.94 -60.03
CA VAL A 106 -20.93 8.93 -60.22
C VAL A 106 -20.62 10.18 -59.40
N GLY A 107 -20.21 11.25 -60.09
CA GLY A 107 -20.14 12.59 -59.52
C GLY A 107 -21.54 13.13 -59.25
N ARG A 108 -21.74 13.65 -58.03
CA ARG A 108 -22.98 14.32 -57.61
C ARG A 108 -23.17 15.61 -58.46
N PRO A 109 -24.40 15.96 -58.88
CA PRO A 109 -24.66 17.16 -59.69
C PRO A 109 -24.29 18.45 -58.97
#